data_AF-A0A9E4M574-F1
#
_entry.id   AF-A0A9E4M574-F1
#
_cell.length_a   1.000
_cell.length_b   1.000
_cell.length_c   1.000
_cell.angle_alpha   90.00
_cell.angle_beta   90.00
_cell.angle_gamma   90.00
#
_symmetry.space_group_name_H-M   'P 1'
#
loop_
_entity.id
_entity.type
_entity.pdbx_description
1 polymer ?
#
loop_
_entity_poly.entity_id
_entity_poly.type
_entity_poly.pdbx_seq_one_letter_code
_entity_poly.pdbx_strand_id
1 'polypeptide(L)'
;MATEDLPGVPAQTTGKVKMVNGFTWRRYWVFFENGIQLGSLDSEELVRPEDWDHFLTARAEREAAAAAAAAAAAAGATAEDTTATAAGDDDSPNARLRAMVPDYLLERSASARARLSA
;
A
#
# COMPACT_ATOMS: atom_id res chain seq x y z
N MET A 1 9.89 14.84 -15.04
CA MET A 1 9.68 13.97 -16.22
C MET A 1 8.55 13.01 -15.91
N ALA A 2 7.67 12.73 -16.87
CA ALA A 2 6.55 11.80 -16.69
C ALA A 2 7.06 10.35 -16.56
N THR A 3 6.56 9.60 -15.58
CA THR A 3 6.96 8.19 -15.34
C THR A 3 6.16 7.18 -16.17
N GLU A 4 5.00 7.59 -16.66
CA GLU A 4 4.07 6.82 -17.49
C GLU A 4 3.36 7.72 -18.50
N ASP A 5 2.56 7.11 -19.38
CA ASP A 5 1.75 7.85 -20.33
C ASP A 5 0.61 8.57 -19.60
N LEU A 6 0.67 9.90 -19.59
CA LEU A 6 -0.34 10.77 -19.03
C LEU A 6 -1.25 11.30 -20.17
N PRO A 7 -2.42 11.88 -19.85
CA PRO A 7 -3.33 12.41 -20.87
C PRO A 7 -2.66 13.43 -21.81
N GLY A 8 -2.37 12.99 -23.04
CA GLY A 8 -1.70 13.80 -24.05
C GLY A 8 -0.20 14.05 -23.80
N VAL A 9 0.41 13.39 -22.81
CA VAL A 9 1.83 13.53 -22.46
C VAL A 9 2.45 12.13 -22.39
N PRO A 10 3.25 11.74 -23.40
CA PRO A 10 3.94 10.45 -23.36
C PRO A 10 4.86 10.32 -22.15
N ALA A 11 5.11 9.08 -21.72
CA ALA A 11 6.14 8.77 -20.74
C ALA A 11 7.49 9.39 -21.15
N GLN A 12 8.32 9.71 -20.16
CA GLN A 12 9.61 10.38 -20.34
C GLN A 12 9.54 11.81 -20.90
N THR A 13 8.34 12.39 -21.07
CA THR A 13 8.24 13.80 -21.44
C THR A 13 8.72 14.68 -20.28
N THR A 14 9.68 15.56 -20.56
CA THR A 14 10.18 16.51 -19.57
C THR A 14 9.21 17.68 -19.42
N GLY A 15 9.12 18.20 -18.19
CA GLY A 15 8.24 19.30 -17.86
C GLY A 15 8.73 20.04 -16.63
N LYS A 16 8.28 21.29 -16.48
CA LYS A 16 8.63 22.16 -15.37
C LYS A 16 7.46 22.27 -14.40
N VAL A 17 7.72 22.04 -13.12
CA VAL A 17 6.74 22.22 -12.05
C VAL A 17 6.49 23.71 -11.86
N LYS A 18 5.24 24.14 -12.06
CA LYS A 18 4.83 25.54 -11.88
C LYS A 18 4.26 25.80 -10.49
N MET A 19 3.59 24.82 -9.91
CA MET A 19 2.96 24.93 -8.60
C MET A 19 2.95 23.56 -7.92
N VAL A 20 3.14 23.58 -6.60
CA VAL A 20 2.99 22.43 -5.72
C VAL A 20 1.89 22.76 -4.73
N ASN A 21 0.84 21.95 -4.69
CA ASN A 21 -0.31 22.11 -3.82
C ASN A 21 -0.35 21.03 -2.75
N GLY A 22 -0.76 21.43 -1.55
CA GLY A 22 -0.99 20.53 -0.42
C GLY A 22 0.23 20.35 0.50
N PHE A 23 -0.05 19.84 1.70
CA PHE A 23 0.93 19.63 2.76
C PHE A 23 1.18 18.14 2.97
N THR A 24 0.13 17.38 3.31
CA THR A 24 0.22 15.92 3.51
C THR A 24 0.19 15.16 2.18
N TRP A 25 -0.77 15.49 1.31
CA TRP A 25 -0.74 15.09 -0.09
C TRP A 25 -0.07 16.19 -0.90
N ARG A 26 0.84 15.85 -1.82
CA ARG A 26 1.46 16.83 -2.71
C ARG A 26 0.96 16.60 -4.12
N ARG A 27 0.36 17.65 -4.69
CA ARG A 27 -0.15 17.68 -6.06
C ARG A 27 0.66 18.67 -6.87
N TYR A 28 1.08 18.26 -8.05
CA TYR A 28 1.94 19.03 -8.93
C TYR A 28 1.15 19.57 -10.12
N TRP A 29 1.43 20.82 -10.47
CA TRP A 29 1.07 21.43 -11.75
C TRP A 29 2.31 21.51 -12.61
N VAL A 30 2.29 20.85 -13.76
CA VAL A 30 3.46 20.69 -14.62
C VAL A 30 3.15 21.15 -16.03
N PHE A 31 4.07 21.93 -16.57
CA PHE A 31 4.06 22.40 -17.94
C PHE A 31 5.06 21.55 -18.70
N PHE A 32 4.56 20.66 -19.55
CA PHE A 32 5.40 19.74 -20.33
C PHE A 32 5.92 20.40 -21.60
N GLU A 33 7.05 19.90 -22.10
CA GLU A 33 7.71 20.43 -23.29
C GLU A 33 6.90 20.22 -24.57
N ASN A 34 6.00 19.25 -24.59
CA ASN A 34 5.03 19.04 -25.67
C ASN A 34 3.90 20.09 -25.70
N GLY A 35 3.94 21.09 -24.80
CA GLY A 35 2.96 22.18 -24.73
C GLY A 35 1.71 21.87 -23.91
N ILE A 36 1.56 20.64 -23.40
CA ILE A 36 0.43 20.26 -22.56
C ILE A 36 0.71 20.66 -21.10
N GLN A 37 -0.33 21.15 -20.45
CA GLN A 37 -0.32 21.51 -19.04
C GLN A 37 -1.22 20.53 -18.30
N LEU A 38 -0.64 19.78 -17.37
CA LEU A 38 -1.41 18.88 -16.51
C LEU A 38 -1.33 19.35 -15.07
N GLY A 39 -2.49 19.29 -14.43
CA GLY A 39 -2.62 19.53 -13.01
C GLY A 39 -2.94 18.26 -12.25
N SER A 40 -2.78 18.34 -10.93
CA SER A 40 -3.16 17.27 -10.00
C SER A 40 -2.31 16.01 -10.10
N LEU A 41 -1.07 16.11 -10.57
CA LEU A 41 -0.15 14.96 -10.61
C LEU A 41 0.38 14.64 -9.21
N ASP A 42 0.51 13.36 -8.89
CA ASP A 42 1.11 12.86 -7.65
C ASP A 42 2.64 12.74 -7.76
N SER A 43 3.29 12.43 -6.63
CA SER A 43 4.76 12.27 -6.57
C SER A 43 5.25 11.02 -7.32
N GLU A 44 4.35 10.08 -7.64
CA GLU A 44 4.69 8.82 -8.33
C GLU A 44 4.65 8.96 -9.86
N GLU A 45 3.86 9.91 -10.37
CA GLU A 45 3.70 10.22 -11.79
C GLU A 45 4.87 11.06 -12.35
N LEU A 46 5.73 11.56 -11.46
CA LEU A 46 6.81 12.48 -11.77
C LEU A 46 8.12 12.04 -11.13
N VAL A 47 9.18 12.13 -11.90
CA VAL A 47 10.54 11.92 -11.41
C VAL A 47 11.47 13.00 -11.93
N ARG A 48 12.52 13.29 -11.15
CA ARG A 48 13.58 14.19 -11.58
C ARG A 48 14.36 13.50 -12.71
N PRO A 49 14.81 14.24 -13.74
CA PRO A 49 15.60 13.64 -14.82
C PRO A 49 16.84 12.91 -14.31
N GLU A 50 17.50 13.46 -13.28
CA GLU A 50 18.68 12.85 -12.64
C GLU A 50 18.40 11.50 -11.94
N ASP A 51 17.15 11.24 -11.53
CA ASP A 51 16.78 10.05 -10.74
C ASP A 51 16.12 8.95 -11.60
N TRP A 52 16.10 9.11 -12.93
CA TRP A 52 15.37 8.21 -13.83
C TRP A 52 15.84 6.74 -13.72
N ASP A 53 17.16 6.51 -13.76
CA ASP A 53 17.72 5.16 -13.72
C ASP A 53 17.44 4.47 -12.37
N HIS A 54 17.50 5.23 -11.29
CA HIS A 54 17.14 4.76 -9.96
C HIS A 54 15.64 4.42 -9.88
N PHE A 55 14.77 5.25 -10.47
CA PHE A 55 13.34 4.99 -10.54
C PHE A 55 13.03 3.68 -11.29
N LEU A 56 13.69 3.42 -12.42
CA LEU A 56 13.52 2.17 -13.17
C LEU A 56 13.95 0.96 -12.35
N THR A 57 15.08 1.05 -11.66
CA THR A 57 15.58 -0.01 -10.79
C THR A 57 14.59 -0.29 -9.66
N ALA A 58 14.16 0.75 -8.95
CA ALA A 58 13.19 0.64 -7.87
C ALA A 58 11.81 0.14 -8.35
N ARG A 59 11.43 0.43 -9.60
CA ARG A 59 10.20 -0.11 -10.21
C ARG A 59 10.33 -1.61 -10.48
N ALA A 60 11.45 -2.04 -11.07
CA ALA A 60 11.73 -3.44 -11.33
C ALA A 60 11.79 -4.28 -10.04
N GLU A 61 12.44 -3.75 -8.99
CA GLU A 61 12.49 -4.38 -7.68
C GLU A 61 11.10 -4.52 -7.05
N ARG A 62 10.27 -3.46 -7.13
CA ARG A 62 8.89 -3.50 -6.64
C ARG A 62 8.04 -4.52 -7.41
N GLU A 63 8.19 -4.59 -8.72
CA GLU A 63 7.49 -5.57 -9.56
C GLU A 63 7.94 -7.00 -9.23
N ALA A 64 9.24 -7.24 -9.06
CA ALA A 64 9.78 -8.54 -8.64
C ALA A 64 9.28 -8.94 -7.24
N ALA A 65 9.25 -8.00 -6.29
CA ALA A 65 8.72 -8.23 -4.96
C ALA A 65 7.21 -8.53 -5.00
N ALA A 66 6.44 -7.80 -5.81
CA ALA A 66 5.02 -8.06 -6.01
C ALA A 66 4.77 -9.42 -6.66
N ALA A 67 5.57 -9.81 -7.66
CA ALA A 67 5.49 -11.12 -8.30
C ALA A 67 5.86 -12.26 -7.31
N ALA A 68 6.90 -12.06 -6.50
CA ALA A 68 7.27 -13.01 -5.45
C ALA A 68 6.18 -13.15 -4.38
N ALA A 69 5.58 -12.03 -3.96
CA ALA A 69 4.45 -12.02 -3.03
C ALA A 69 3.21 -12.72 -3.63
N ALA A 70 2.91 -12.49 -4.92
CA ALA A 70 1.83 -13.17 -5.62
C ALA A 70 2.09 -14.68 -5.76
N ALA A 71 3.32 -15.08 -6.06
CA ALA A 71 3.72 -16.49 -6.11
C ALA A 71 3.63 -17.17 -4.74
N ALA A 72 4.06 -16.48 -3.67
CA ALA A 72 3.91 -16.96 -2.30
C ALA A 72 2.44 -17.10 -1.88
N ALA A 73 1.59 -16.13 -2.26
CA ALA A 73 0.15 -16.20 -2.02
C ALA A 73 -0.50 -17.37 -2.78
N ALA A 74 -0.10 -17.62 -4.03
CA ALA A 74 -0.58 -18.76 -4.82
C ALA A 74 -0.10 -20.11 -4.24
N ALA A 75 1.14 -20.18 -3.74
CA ALA A 75 1.68 -21.38 -3.10
C ALA A 75 1.07 -21.65 -1.71
N GLY A 76 0.61 -20.62 -1.01
CA GLY A 76 -0.11 -20.73 0.27
C GLY A 76 -1.59 -21.12 0.15
N ALA A 77 -2.14 -21.18 -1.07
CA ALA A 77 -3.55 -21.51 -1.30
C ALA A 77 -3.86 -23.03 -1.25
N THR A 78 -2.87 -23.90 -1.07
CA THR A 78 -3.06 -25.33 -0.74
C THR A 78 -2.95 -25.56 0.76
N ALA A 79 -3.90 -25.02 1.52
CA ALA A 79 -4.19 -25.47 2.87
C ALA A 79 -5.71 -25.41 3.03
N GLU A 80 -6.35 -26.51 2.65
CA GLU A 80 -7.78 -26.76 2.84
C GLU A 80 -8.15 -26.51 4.31
N ASP A 81 -9.25 -25.77 4.45
CA ASP A 81 -10.21 -25.74 5.55
C ASP A 81 -9.90 -26.71 6.69
N THR A 82 -9.19 -26.22 7.71
CA THR A 82 -9.26 -26.82 9.03
C THR A 82 -10.07 -25.87 9.90
N THR A 83 -11.28 -26.30 10.18
CA THR A 83 -12.13 -25.79 11.25
C THR A 83 -11.34 -25.82 12.57
N ALA A 84 -10.60 -24.75 12.83
CA ALA A 84 -9.87 -24.57 14.07
C ALA A 84 -10.85 -24.07 15.13
N THR A 85 -11.33 -25.01 15.94
CA THR A 85 -11.80 -24.76 17.29
C THR A 85 -10.82 -23.83 17.99
N ALA A 86 -11.33 -22.71 18.51
CA ALA A 86 -10.55 -21.71 19.22
C ALA A 86 -10.01 -22.28 20.54
N ALA A 87 -8.91 -23.02 20.48
CA ALA A 87 -7.99 -23.17 21.59
C ALA A 87 -7.04 -21.97 21.54
N GLY A 88 -6.93 -21.25 22.66
CA GLY A 88 -6.11 -20.05 22.78
C GLY A 88 -4.66 -20.35 22.42
N ASP A 89 -4.20 -19.74 21.33
CA ASP A 89 -2.81 -19.80 20.91
C ASP A 89 -1.98 -18.79 21.69
N ASP A 90 -1.12 -19.32 22.58
CA ASP A 90 -0.19 -18.56 23.43
C ASP A 90 0.94 -17.89 22.63
N ASP A 91 1.15 -18.26 21.36
CA ASP A 91 2.19 -17.70 20.50
C ASP A 91 1.66 -16.70 19.45
N SER A 92 0.42 -16.22 19.65
CA SER A 92 -0.16 -15.21 18.77
C SER A 92 0.58 -13.85 18.90
N PRO A 93 0.78 -13.07 17.82
CA PRO A 93 1.45 -11.76 17.87
C PRO A 93 0.84 -10.77 18.87
N ASN A 94 -0.42 -11.02 19.26
CA ASN A 94 -1.18 -10.21 20.20
C ASN A 94 -1.21 -10.79 21.63
N ALA A 95 -0.48 -11.87 21.93
CA ALA A 95 -0.46 -12.49 23.26
C ALA A 95 -0.03 -11.51 24.35
N ARG A 96 1.00 -10.69 24.08
CA ARG A 96 1.45 -9.61 24.97
C ARG A 96 0.37 -8.56 25.23
N LEU A 97 -0.41 -8.21 24.20
CA LEU A 97 -1.50 -7.25 24.34
C LEU A 97 -2.66 -7.84 25.16
N ARG A 98 -2.97 -9.13 25.00
CA ARG A 98 -4.01 -9.80 25.80
C ARG A 98 -3.67 -9.86 27.29
N ALA A 99 -2.40 -10.07 27.64
CA ALA A 99 -1.93 -10.05 29.04
C ALA A 99 -2.08 -8.67 29.71
N MET A 100 -2.22 -7.59 28.94
CA MET A 100 -2.47 -6.24 29.45
C MET A 100 -3.95 -5.90 29.59
N VAL A 101 -4.86 -6.77 29.12
CA VAL A 101 -6.31 -6.55 29.22
C VAL A 101 -6.80 -7.04 30.58
N PRO A 102 -7.44 -6.18 31.40
CA PRO A 102 -8.02 -6.60 32.67
C PRO A 102 -9.11 -7.68 32.51
N ASP A 103 -9.13 -8.66 33.44
CA ASP A 103 -10.00 -9.85 33.36
C ASP A 103 -11.49 -9.53 33.20
N TYR A 104 -11.99 -8.50 33.89
CA TYR A 104 -13.41 -8.12 33.84
C TYR A 104 -13.86 -7.70 32.42
N LEU A 105 -12.94 -7.24 31.56
CA LEU A 105 -13.25 -6.92 30.16
C LEU A 105 -13.33 -8.17 29.29
N LEU A 106 -12.49 -9.17 29.56
CA LEU A 106 -12.53 -10.46 28.87
C LEU A 106 -13.84 -11.18 29.16
N GLU A 107 -14.25 -11.22 30.43
CA GLU A 107 -15.52 -11.80 30.88
C GLU A 107 -16.74 -11.09 30.27
N ARG A 108 -16.72 -9.75 30.25
CA ARG A 108 -17.77 -8.94 29.60
C ARG A 108 -17.86 -9.24 28.10
N SER A 109 -16.73 -9.41 27.42
CA SER A 109 -16.68 -9.75 26.00
C SER A 109 -17.24 -11.15 25.72
N ALA A 110 -16.94 -12.13 26.58
CA ALA A 110 -17.43 -13.50 26.46
C ALA A 110 -18.96 -13.55 26.63
N SER A 111 -19.46 -12.88 27.67
CA SER A 111 -20.91 -12.74 27.93
C SER A 111 -21.65 -12.00 26.81
N ALA A 112 -21.01 -11.03 26.15
CA ALA A 112 -21.60 -10.35 25.00
C ALA A 112 -21.70 -11.26 23.77
N ARG A 113 -20.65 -12.04 23.49
CA ARG A 113 -20.64 -13.01 22.39
C ARG A 113 -21.68 -14.11 22.60
N ALA A 114 -21.81 -14.62 23.82
CA ALA A 114 -22.82 -15.63 24.17
C ALA A 114 -24.27 -15.15 23.92
N ARG A 115 -24.54 -13.85 24.14
CA ARG A 115 -25.85 -13.25 23.81
C ARG A 115 -26.07 -13.05 22.32
N LEU A 116 -25.01 -12.92 21.54
CA LEU A 116 -25.09 -12.71 20.10
C LEU A 116 -25.24 -14.03 19.32
N SER A 117 -24.80 -15.13 19.92
CA SER A 117 -24.88 -16.48 19.35
C SER A 117 -26.09 -17.30 19.83
N ALA A 118 -26.98 -16.69 20.62
CA ALA A 118 -28.24 -17.28 21.09
C ALA A 118 -29.42 -16.64 20.35
#